data_AF-A0A930EUH2-F1
#
_entry.id   AF-A0A930EUH2-F1
#
_cell.length_a   1.000
_cell.length_b   1.000
_cell.length_c   1.000
_cell.angle_alpha   90.00
_cell.angle_beta   90.00
_cell.angle_gamma   90.00
#
_symmetry.space_group_name_H-M   'P 1'
#
loop_
_entity.id
_entity.type
_entity.pdbx_description
1 polymer ?
#
loop_
_entity_poly.entity_id
_entity_poly.type
_entity_poly.pdbx_seq_one_letter_code
_entity_poly.pdbx_strand_id
1 'polypeptide(L)' 'RIEAMELGDEAVYFGEHAVFWGKFDEKSFLKTAYHKRLLREDFYRQVTIRSGSTVEKIAAMLSQD' A
#
# COMPACT_ATOMS: atom_id res chain seq x y z
N ARG A 1 -0.89 12.51 5.72
CA ARG A 1 -1.38 12.70 4.33
C ARG A 1 -2.23 11.52 3.86
N ILE A 2 -1.73 10.29 3.91
CA ILE A 2 -2.54 9.09 3.61
C ILE A 2 -3.68 8.91 4.63
N GLU A 3 -3.42 9.15 5.92
CA GLU A 3 -4.45 9.07 7.00
C GLU A 3 -5.65 10.01 6.80
N ALA A 4 -5.47 11.08 6.01
CA ALA A 4 -6.53 12.05 5.72
C ALA A 4 -7.30 11.72 4.41
N MET A 5 -6.97 10.62 3.74
CA MET A 5 -7.66 10.20 2.53
C MET A 5 -8.98 9.53 2.88
N GLU A 6 -10.03 9.91 2.16
CA GLU A 6 -11.29 9.18 2.17
C GLU A 6 -11.09 7.84 1.48
N LEU A 7 -11.07 6.76 2.27
CA LEU A 7 -10.89 5.40 1.79
C LEU A 7 -12.16 4.89 1.13
N GLY A 8 -11.99 4.15 0.03
CA GLY A 8 -13.08 3.41 -0.61
C GLY A 8 -13.21 2.01 0.00
N ASP A 9 -13.33 1.01 -0.87
CA ASP A 9 -13.33 -0.40 -0.50
C ASP A 9 -11.90 -0.93 -0.30
N GLU A 10 -11.23 -0.34 0.69
CA GLU A 10 -9.83 -0.57 1.01
C GLU A 10 -9.55 -0.31 2.49
N ALA A 11 -8.43 -0.83 2.99
CA ALA A 11 -7.95 -0.60 4.34
C ALA A 11 -6.46 -0.26 4.34
N VAL A 12 -6.06 0.60 5.27
CA VAL A 12 -4.67 1.03 5.45
C VAL A 12 -4.25 0.76 6.90
N TYR A 13 -3.07 0.17 7.06
CA TYR A 13 -2.41 0.00 8.35
C TYR A 13 -1.01 0.60 8.29
N PHE A 14 -0.71 1.50 9.23
CA PHE A 14 0.59 2.15 9.35
C PHE A 14 1.46 1.33 10.31
N GLY A 15 2.43 0.60 9.76
CA GLY A 15 3.50 -0.01 10.54
C GLY A 15 4.65 0.96 10.76
N GLU A 16 5.66 0.52 11.50
CA GLU A 16 6.84 1.32 11.82
C GLU A 16 7.68 1.69 10.59
N HIS A 17 7.83 0.75 9.64
CA HIS A 17 8.67 0.92 8.46
C HIS A 17 7.92 0.87 7.13
N ALA A 18 6.64 0.51 7.16
CA ALA A 18 5.84 0.31 5.95
C ALA A 18 4.37 0.62 6.19
N VAL A 19 3.71 1.06 5.12
CA VAL A 19 2.26 1.20 5.07
C VAL A 19 1.69 0.00 4.33
N PHE A 20 0.84 -0.76 5.01
CA PHE A 20 0.12 -1.89 4.43
C PHE A 20 -1.20 -1.39 3.89
N TRP A 21 -1.47 -1.66 2.61
CA TRP A 21 -2.65 -1.15 1.92
C TRP A 21 -3.38 -2.28 1.21
N GLY A 22 -4.52 -2.70 1.78
CA GLY A 22 -5.37 -3.75 1.22
C GLY A 22 -6.51 -3.16 0.40
N LYS A 23 -6.78 -3.72 -0.78
CA LYS A 23 -8.01 -3.45 -1.56
C LYS A 23 -8.81 -4.74 -1.62
N PHE A 24 -10.10 -4.69 -1.30
CA PHE A 24 -10.89 -5.91 -1.05
C PHE A 24 -11.52 -6.47 -2.33
N ASP A 25 -12.20 -5.65 -3.14
CA ASP A 25 -12.75 -6.06 -4.43
C ASP A 25 -11.96 -5.44 -5.61
N GLU A 26 -11.70 -6.22 -6.63
CA GLU A 26 -11.09 -5.74 -7.87
C GLU A 26 -12.03 -4.80 -8.64
N LYS A 27 -13.35 -5.03 -8.56
CA LYS A 27 -14.36 -4.18 -9.22
C LYS A 27 -14.40 -2.76 -8.64
N SER A 28 -14.04 -2.61 -7.37
CA SER A 28 -14.01 -1.33 -6.67
C SER A 28 -12.64 -0.66 -6.74
N PHE A 29 -11.60 -1.32 -7.29
CA PHE A 29 -10.22 -0.84 -7.32
C PHE A 29 -10.06 0.58 -7.87
N LEU A 30 -10.68 0.90 -9.01
CA LEU A 30 -10.60 2.23 -9.62
C LEU A 30 -11.23 3.33 -8.75
N LYS A 31 -12.07 2.96 -7.78
CA LYS A 31 -12.75 3.88 -6.87
C LYS A 31 -11.91 4.21 -5.63
N THR A 32 -10.90 3.40 -5.33
CA THR A 32 -10.02 3.54 -4.16
C THR A 32 -9.19 4.83 -4.17
N ALA A 33 -8.86 5.34 -2.98
CA ALA A 33 -7.87 6.37 -2.75
C ALA A 33 -6.48 5.92 -3.21
N TYR A 34 -6.14 4.64 -3.05
CA TYR A 34 -4.91 4.07 -3.59
C TYR A 34 -4.78 4.37 -5.09
N HIS A 35 -5.80 4.05 -5.89
CA HIS A 35 -5.75 4.27 -7.33
C HIS A 35 -5.85 5.77 -7.71
N LYS A 36 -6.76 6.51 -7.07
CA LYS A 36 -7.09 7.89 -7.48
C LYS A 36 -6.08 8.94 -7.03
N ARG A 37 -5.46 8.75 -5.86
CA ARG A 37 -4.70 9.81 -5.17
C ARG A 37 -3.22 9.50 -5.05
N LEU A 38 -2.83 8.25 -4.81
CA LEU A 38 -1.44 7.89 -4.48
C LEU A 38 -0.42 8.37 -5.51
N LEU A 39 -0.71 8.23 -6.80
CA LEU A 39 0.16 8.68 -7.91
C LEU A 39 0.40 10.19 -7.94
N ARG A 40 -0.48 10.98 -7.33
CA ARG A 40 -0.41 12.45 -7.29
C ARG A 40 0.31 12.97 -6.06
N GLU A 41 0.69 12.10 -5.13
CA GLU A 41 1.38 12.50 -3.92
C GLU A 41 2.87 12.79 -4.21
N ASP A 42 3.40 13.87 -3.64
CA ASP A 42 4.80 14.30 -3.87
C ASP A 42 5.82 13.25 -3.40
N PHE A 43 5.44 12.44 -2.41
CA PHE A 43 6.27 11.35 -1.88
C PHE A 43 6.20 10.08 -2.75
N TYR A 44 5.37 10.00 -3.78
CA TYR A 44 5.19 8.77 -4.57
C TYR A 44 6.53 8.23 -5.13
N ARG A 45 7.42 9.14 -5.54
CA ARG A 45 8.76 8.79 -6.05
C ARG A 45 9.77 8.43 -4.96
N GLN A 46 9.44 8.67 -3.70
CA GLN A 46 10.30 8.44 -2.54
C GLN A 46 10.00 7.10 -1.86
N VAL A 47 8.91 6.43 -2.26
CA VAL A 47 8.48 5.16 -1.68
C VAL A 47 8.63 4.02 -2.68
N THR A 48 8.85 2.81 -2.17
CA THR A 48 8.86 1.60 -2.98
C THR A 48 7.58 0.81 -2.73
N ILE A 49 6.77 0.63 -3.78
CA ILE A 49 5.52 -0.12 -3.70
C ILE A 49 5.76 -1.55 -4.19
N ARG A 50 5.34 -2.55 -3.41
CA ARG A 50 5.45 -3.98 -3.70
C ARG A 50 4.18 -4.71 -3.28
N SER A 51 3.89 -5.86 -3.91
CA SER A 51 2.78 -6.73 -3.51
C SER A 51 3.10 -7.44 -2.19
N GLY A 52 2.05 -7.92 -1.50
CA GLY A 52 2.20 -8.74 -0.30
C GLY A 52 3.11 -9.94 -0.52
N SER A 53 2.96 -10.64 -1.65
CA SER A 53 3.82 -11.78 -2.03
C SER A 53 5.30 -11.41 -2.22
N THR A 54 5.62 -10.18 -2.65
CA THR A 54 7.01 -9.71 -2.71
C THR A 54 7.53 -9.39 -1.31
N VAL A 55 6.71 -8.78 -0.45
CA VAL A 55 7.09 -8.51 0.95
C VAL A 55 7.36 -9.80 1.71
N GLU A 56 6.53 -10.83 1.54
CA GLU A 56 6.74 -12.16 2.11
C GLU A 56 8.07 -12.78 1.66
N LYS A 57 8.42 -12.64 0.37
CA LYS A 57 9.71 -13.12 -0.14
C LYS A 57 10.89 -12.35 0.46
N ILE A 58 10.78 -11.02 0.60
CA ILE A 58 11.82 -10.21 1.24
C ILE A 58 11.99 -10.65 2.69
N ALA A 59 10.90 -10.84 3.44
CA ALA A 59 10.94 -11.35 4.81
C ALA A 59 11.59 -12.74 4.88
N ALA A 60 11.22 -13.65 3.98
CA ALA A 60 11.84 -14.97 3.91
C ALA A 60 13.36 -14.90 3.65
N MET A 61 13.81 -14.00 2.78
CA MET A 61 15.25 -13.78 2.51
C MET A 61 15.98 -13.21 3.73
N LEU A 62 15.36 -12.28 4.46
CA LEU A 62 15.95 -11.67 5.67
C LEU A 62 15.96 -12.60 6.88
N SER A 63 15.05 -13.57 6.93
CA SER A 63 14.96 -14.55 8.01
C SER A 63 15.81 -15.82 7.78
N GLN A 64 16.59 -15.89 6.70
CA GLN A 64 17.49 -17.02 6.41
C GLN A 64 18.90 -16.86 7.02
N ASP A 65 19.09 -15.89 7.91
CA ASP A 65 20.29 -15.76 8.76
C ASP A 65 20.21 -16.67 10.00
#